data_AF-A0A955MEG1-F1
#
_entry.id   AF-A0A955MEG1-F1
#
_cell.length_a   1.000
_cell.length_b   1.000
_cell.length_c   1.000
_cell.angle_alpha   90.00
_cell.angle_beta   90.00
_cell.angle_gamma   90.00
#
_symmetry.space_group_name_H-M   'P 1'
#
loop_
_entity.id
_entity.type
_entity.pdbx_description
1 polymer ?
#
loop_
_entity_poly.entity_id
_entity_poly.type
_entity_poly.pdbx_seq_one_letter_code
_entity_poly.pdbx_strand_id
1 'polypeptide(L)' 'MSVKRLSSMHKKIKKAMSEAVFIAVKEHEELGVPLAIWKNGKVVKISAKNFRLK' A
#
# COMPACT_ATOMS: atom_id res chain seq x y z
N MET A 1 -19.63 15.07 -17.39
CA MET A 1 -18.29 15.27 -16.79
C MET A 1 -17.23 14.82 -17.79
N SER A 2 -16.23 15.66 -18.10
CA SER A 2 -15.20 15.35 -19.12
C SER A 2 -14.25 14.22 -18.68
N VAL A 3 -14.02 13.26 -19.57
CA VAL A 3 -13.14 12.08 -19.39
C VAL A 3 -11.72 12.45 -18.90
N LYS A 4 -11.23 13.64 -19.27
CA LYS A 4 -9.92 14.16 -18.84
C LYS A 4 -9.85 14.48 -17.33
N ARG A 5 -10.97 14.86 -16.69
CA ARG A 5 -11.01 15.09 -15.23
C ARG A 5 -11.07 13.79 -14.44
N LEU A 6 -11.71 12.75 -14.98
CA LEU A 6 -11.72 11.42 -14.38
C LEU A 6 -10.31 10.81 -14.35
N SER A 7 -9.53 10.97 -15.42
CA SER A 7 -8.16 10.46 -15.46
C SER A 7 -7.21 11.19 -14.50
N SER A 8 -7.37 12.49 -14.29
CA SER A 8 -6.56 13.24 -13.32
C SER A 8 -6.92 12.91 -11.88
N MET A 9 -8.20 12.67 -11.58
CA MET A 9 -8.65 12.25 -10.26
C MET A 9 -8.18 10.82 -9.92
N HIS A 10 -8.28 9.88 -10.87
CA HIS A 10 -7.74 8.52 -10.68
C HIS A 10 -6.22 8.54 -10.42
N LYS A 11 -5.46 9.40 -11.10
CA LYS A 11 -4.02 9.55 -10.82
C LYS A 11 -3.76 10.04 -9.40
N LYS A 12 -4.52 11.03 -8.91
CA LYS A 12 -4.39 11.54 -7.54
C LYS A 12 -4.73 10.48 -6.50
N ILE A 13 -5.83 9.75 -6.70
CA ILE A 13 -6.25 8.65 -5.82
C ILE A 13 -5.18 7.56 -5.78
N LYS A 14 -4.65 7.15 -6.95
CA LYS A 14 -3.59 6.16 -7.01
C LYS A 14 -2.33 6.61 -6.27
N LYS A 15 -1.93 7.88 -6.42
CA LYS A 15 -0.77 8.45 -5.72
C LYS A 15 -0.97 8.44 -4.20
N ALA A 16 -2.10 8.94 -3.72
CA ALA A 16 -2.42 8.97 -2.29
C ALA A 16 -2.48 7.56 -1.68
N MET A 17 -3.07 6.60 -2.40
CA MET A 17 -3.10 5.20 -1.98
C MET A 17 -1.68 4.61 -1.92
N SER A 18 -0.84 4.85 -2.93
CA SER A 18 0.55 4.39 -2.93
C SER A 18 1.36 4.99 -1.77
N GLU A 19 1.15 6.27 -1.44
CA GLU A 19 1.82 6.94 -0.31
C GLU A 19 1.37 6.33 1.03
N ALA A 20 0.06 6.11 1.23
CA ALA A 20 -0.46 5.49 2.44
C ALA A 20 0.07 4.06 2.63
N VAL A 21 0.11 3.27 1.55
CA VAL A 21 0.70 1.92 1.59
C VAL A 21 2.18 1.97 1.91
N PHE A 22 2.92 2.91 1.33
CA PHE A 22 4.35 3.07 1.60
C PHE A 22 4.63 3.37 3.08
N ILE A 23 3.86 4.29 3.68
CA ILE A 23 3.98 4.61 5.11
C ILE A 23 3.73 3.37 5.98
N ALA A 24 2.65 2.62 5.72
CA ALA A 24 2.34 1.42 6.48
C ALA A 24 3.44 0.34 6.37
N VAL A 25 4.06 0.20 5.19
CA VAL A 25 5.17 -0.73 4.99
C VAL A 25 6.46 -0.25 5.66
N LYS A 26 6.69 1.07 5.71
CA LYS A 26 7.82 1.65 6.42
C LYS A 26 7.70 1.46 7.94
N GLU A 27 6.52 1.71 8.51
CA GLU A 27 6.24 1.46 9.93
C GLU A 27 6.42 -0.02 10.29
N HIS A 28 5.98 -0.92 9.39
CA HIS A 28 6.22 -2.36 9.50
C HIS A 28 7.71 -2.71 9.58
N GLU A 29 8.54 -2.11 8.73
CA GLU A 29 9.99 -2.32 8.70
C GLU A 29 10.68 -1.75 9.94
N GLU A 30 10.35 -0.52 10.34
CA GLU A 30 11.00 0.19 11.45
C GLU A 30 10.58 -0.35 12.83
N LEU A 31 9.29 -0.65 13.03
CA LEU A 31 8.74 -1.05 14.34
C LEU A 31 8.65 -2.56 14.52
N GLY A 32 8.90 -3.33 13.45
CA GLY A 32 8.78 -4.79 13.49
C GLY A 32 7.33 -5.31 13.57
N VAL A 33 6.33 -4.44 13.37
CA VAL A 33 4.91 -4.77 13.51
C VAL A 33 4.46 -5.59 12.30
N PRO A 34 3.90 -6.80 12.45
CA PRO A 34 3.48 -7.63 11.31
C PRO A 34 2.32 -7.00 10.52
N LEU A 35 2.40 -7.07 9.18
CA LEU A 35 1.33 -6.63 8.29
C LEU A 35 0.41 -7.78 7.91
N ALA A 36 -0.88 -7.49 7.73
CA ALA A 36 -1.84 -8.41 7.14
C ALA A 36 -2.33 -7.85 5.80
N ILE A 37 -2.17 -8.61 4.73
CA ILE A 37 -2.61 -8.24 3.39
C ILE A 37 -3.70 -9.20 2.95
N TRP A 38 -4.82 -8.66 2.48
CA TRP A 38 -5.82 -9.45 1.77
C TRP A 38 -5.44 -9.55 0.29
N LYS A 39 -5.22 -10.78 -0.18
CA LYS A 39 -4.84 -11.08 -1.56
C LYS A 39 -5.59 -12.32 -2.03
N ASN A 40 -6.35 -12.19 -3.12
CA ASN A 40 -7.09 -13.29 -3.75
C ASN A 40 -7.99 -14.07 -2.77
N GLY A 41 -8.77 -13.35 -1.97
CA GLY A 41 -9.69 -13.96 -1.00
C GLY A 41 -9.02 -14.52 0.26
N LYS A 42 -7.69 -14.45 0.37
CA LYS A 42 -6.93 -14.95 1.53
C LYS A 42 -6.23 -13.82 2.26
N VAL A 43 -6.14 -13.94 3.58
CA VAL A 43 -5.33 -13.03 4.41
C VAL A 43 -3.94 -13.63 4.56
N VAL A 44 -2.91 -12.89 4.14
CA VAL A 44 -1.50 -13.25 4.24
C VAL A 44 -0.85 -12.33 5.27
N LYS A 45 -0.17 -12.91 6.26
CA LYS A 45 0.62 -12.15 7.23
C LYS A 45 2.06 -12.04 6.75
N ILE A 46 2.59 -10.83 6.73
CA ILE A 46 3.98 -10.53 6.42
C ILE A 46 4.68 -10.19 7.73
N SER A 47 5.72 -10.96 8.05
CA SER A 47 6.60 -10.68 9.19
C SER A 47 7.66 -9.68 8.78
N ALA A 48 7.93 -8.72 9.67
CA ALA A 48 8.95 -7.69 9.45
C ALA A 48 10.38 -8.27 9.38
N LYS A 49 10.59 -9.47 9.91
CA LYS A 49 11.93 -10.06 10.07
C LYS A 49 12.65 -10.35 8.74
N ASN A 50 11.89 -10.51 7.64
CA ASN A 50 12.42 -10.91 6.33
C ASN A 50 11.92 -10.04 5.17
N PHE A 51 11.26 -8.91 5.45
CA PHE A 51 10.70 -8.04 4.42
C PHE A 51 11.63 -6.85 4.17
N ARG A 52 12.04 -6.65 2.91
CA ARG A 52 12.85 -5.50 2.49
C ARG A 52 12.27 -4.92 1.21
N LEU A 53 11.89 -3.64 1.23
CA LEU A 53 11.59 -2.90 0.02
C LEU A 53 12.89 -2.80 -0.81
N LYS A 54 12.88 -3.31 -2.04
CA LYS A 54 13.95 -3.10 -3.04
C LYS A 54 13.60 -1.90 -3.90
#